data_AF-A0A2E1HG39-F1
#
_entry.id   AF-A0A2E1HG39-F1
#
_cell.length_a   1.000
_cell.length_b   1.000
_cell.length_c   1.000
_cell.angle_alpha   90.00
_cell.angle_beta   90.00
_cell.angle_gamma   90.00
#
_symmetry.space_group_name_H-M   'P 1'
#
loop_
_entity.id
_entity.type
_entity.pdbx_description
1 polymer ?
#
loop_
_entity_poly.entity_id
_entity_poly.type
_entity_poly.pdbx_seq_one_letter_code
_entity_poly.pdbx_strand_id
1 'polypeptide(L)'
;MAFSRTGLPMRPDKASLKAPPVCEPTASRGVRPWRAFFSTALALAVVFVAPALPARAGTIEATIAGDVRVSVRGCPAGCLSRAGDGVLVSIGDDRVVVRRDMLAINGSERPERAFREILVDAGGWGMTVAIDGMTIVARSELDGLRSAAATGNSLALNDLALRLATGVGMPRDVPRAADLYRRAATSGVTEAARNLGILLWNGDGLPADRAEAVRWFRRAAEVGDPTSRRMLAAALARGLGTAPNEDEARRWLEAAAEAGDAAAMNDLANLLKRSPVPDLSRAALLHRDAAEKGLAVAAANYGFDLWNGDGVDRDRRLALGFFEQAARGGSVPAMAMLGQAYRGDGGGAGDPAVAAHWLEKAAMAGDGEAANTLGAMHLSGEVAPRAEALRWFSLGAERGHAAATRNLALLYRQGFGVARDTDRARKLLTLAAARGSRMAAADIAAIEAGDSQSPQLASTAGR
;
A
#
# COMPACT_ATOMS: atom_id res chain seq x y z
N MET A 1 -1.83 51.61 -1.29
CA MET A 1 -3.28 51.82 -1.11
C MET A 1 -3.90 50.49 -0.72
N ALA A 2 -4.65 50.48 0.38
CA ALA A 2 -5.10 49.31 1.11
C ALA A 2 -6.11 48.46 0.32
N PHE A 3 -5.96 47.13 0.36
CA PHE A 3 -7.04 46.20 -0.01
C PHE A 3 -7.62 45.54 1.24
N SER A 4 -8.94 45.61 1.30
CA SER A 4 -9.83 45.38 2.43
C SER A 4 -9.96 43.91 2.83
N ARG A 5 -9.95 43.70 4.14
CA ARG A 5 -10.54 42.54 4.83
C ARG A 5 -12.05 42.47 4.56
N THR A 6 -12.53 41.31 4.15
CA THR A 6 -13.89 40.83 4.44
C THR A 6 -13.81 39.35 4.76
N GLY A 7 -13.92 39.03 6.05
CA GLY A 7 -14.33 37.70 6.50
C GLY A 7 -15.82 37.72 6.84
N LEU A 8 -16.49 36.59 6.71
CA LEU A 8 -17.64 36.09 7.50
C LEU A 8 -18.08 34.71 6.93
N PRO A 9 -18.85 33.88 7.67
CA PRO A 9 -18.40 32.58 8.14
C PRO A 9 -19.21 31.41 7.56
N MET A 10 -18.63 30.20 7.50
CA MET A 10 -19.40 28.97 7.26
C MET A 10 -19.62 28.22 8.58
N ARG A 11 -20.89 28.11 8.99
CA ARG A 11 -21.36 27.07 9.94
C ARG A 11 -21.60 25.76 9.17
N PRO A 12 -21.49 24.59 9.82
CA PRO A 12 -21.45 23.31 9.14
C PRO A 12 -22.87 22.74 8.92
N ASP A 13 -23.20 22.43 7.66
CA ASP A 13 -24.37 21.61 7.36
C ASP A 13 -24.06 20.13 7.62
N LYS A 14 -24.89 19.52 8.47
CA LYS A 14 -24.93 18.09 8.71
C LYS A 14 -25.66 17.42 7.54
N ALA A 15 -24.92 16.88 6.58
CA ALA A 15 -25.45 15.93 5.60
C ALA A 15 -24.41 14.83 5.28
N SER A 16 -24.63 13.66 5.88
CA SER A 16 -24.17 12.33 5.44
C SER A 16 -22.82 12.23 4.70
N LEU A 17 -21.72 12.21 5.47
CA LEU A 17 -20.39 11.80 4.98
C LEU A 17 -20.36 10.27 4.83
N LYS A 18 -20.54 9.77 3.60
CA LYS A 18 -20.03 8.45 3.22
C LYS A 18 -18.50 8.49 3.28
N ALA A 19 -17.91 7.45 3.86
CA ALA A 19 -16.46 7.28 3.93
C ALA A 19 -15.83 7.34 2.52
N PRO A 20 -14.62 7.92 2.36
CA PRO A 20 -13.89 7.84 1.10
C PRO A 20 -13.52 6.38 0.77
N PRO A 21 -13.36 6.02 -0.51
CA PRO A 21 -13.06 4.66 -0.91
C PRO A 21 -11.70 4.20 -0.36
N VAL A 22 -11.72 3.01 0.21
CA VAL A 22 -10.57 2.22 0.65
C VAL A 22 -9.71 1.92 -0.58
N CYS A 23 -8.39 2.11 -0.47
CA CYS A 23 -7.45 1.54 -1.44
C CYS A 23 -7.55 0.02 -1.38
N GLU A 24 -8.23 -0.58 -2.35
CA GLU A 24 -8.06 -2.01 -2.64
C GLU A 24 -6.67 -2.23 -3.26
N PRO A 25 -5.94 -3.28 -2.85
CA PRO A 25 -4.74 -3.69 -3.55
C PRO A 25 -5.13 -4.27 -4.91
N THR A 26 -4.74 -3.58 -5.98
CA THR A 26 -4.77 -4.14 -7.33
C THR A 26 -4.00 -5.46 -7.37
N ALA A 27 -4.67 -6.53 -7.79
CA ALA A 27 -4.06 -7.80 -8.12
C ALA A 27 -3.00 -7.57 -9.22
N SER A 28 -1.72 -7.55 -8.84
CA SER A 28 -0.63 -7.72 -9.78
C SER A 28 -0.41 -9.23 -9.97
N ARG A 29 -0.80 -9.72 -11.15
CA ARG A 29 -0.21 -10.95 -11.68
C ARG A 29 1.26 -10.70 -11.93
N GLY A 30 2.11 -11.44 -11.21
CA GLY A 30 3.51 -11.65 -11.57
C GLY A 30 4.51 -10.85 -10.75
N VAL A 31 4.96 -11.40 -9.62
CA VAL A 31 6.23 -11.00 -9.00
C VAL A 31 7.02 -12.26 -8.63
N ARG A 32 8.18 -12.38 -9.26
CA ARG A 32 9.27 -13.31 -8.93
C ARG A 32 9.89 -12.92 -7.57
N PRO A 33 10.34 -13.88 -6.74
CA PRO A 33 10.82 -13.58 -5.39
C PRO A 33 12.14 -12.81 -5.42
N TRP A 34 12.21 -11.73 -4.62
CA TRP A 34 13.39 -10.89 -4.44
C TRP A 34 14.44 -11.59 -3.59
N ARG A 35 15.69 -11.47 -4.07
CA ARG A 35 16.92 -11.93 -3.41
C ARG A 35 17.34 -10.99 -2.29
N ALA A 36 18.03 -11.59 -1.32
CA ALA A 36 18.59 -11.03 -0.11
C ALA A 36 19.54 -9.84 -0.33
N PHE A 37 19.54 -8.91 0.63
CA PHE A 37 20.69 -8.10 1.02
C PHE A 37 20.82 -8.15 2.54
N PHE A 38 21.76 -8.96 3.02
CA PHE A 38 22.32 -8.85 4.37
C PHE A 38 23.61 -8.04 4.26
N SER A 39 23.79 -7.02 5.10
CA SER A 39 25.08 -6.41 5.34
C SER A 39 25.38 -6.40 6.83
N THR A 40 26.42 -7.16 7.18
CA THR A 40 27.37 -7.02 8.30
C THR A 40 26.87 -6.41 9.62
N ALA A 41 26.79 -7.25 10.66
CA ALA A 41 27.03 -6.84 12.04
C ALA A 41 27.73 -7.95 12.83
N LEU A 42 28.89 -7.58 13.37
CA LEU A 42 29.74 -8.17 14.41
C LEU A 42 29.29 -9.52 15.04
N ALA A 43 30.12 -10.53 14.84
CA ALA A 43 30.12 -11.76 15.60
C ALA A 43 30.66 -11.51 17.02
N LEU A 44 29.78 -11.59 18.04
CA LEU A 44 30.20 -11.99 19.38
C LEU A 44 30.27 -13.51 19.39
N ALA A 45 31.49 -14.04 19.40
CA ALA A 45 31.75 -15.46 19.49
C ALA A 45 31.35 -15.97 20.89
N VAL A 46 30.15 -16.53 21.01
CA VAL A 46 29.88 -17.52 22.06
C VAL A 46 30.50 -18.82 21.55
N VAL A 47 31.63 -19.22 22.13
CA VAL A 47 32.24 -20.53 21.89
C VAL A 47 31.29 -21.58 22.46
N PHE A 48 30.37 -22.08 21.64
CA PHE A 48 29.76 -23.37 21.88
C PHE A 48 30.79 -24.42 21.51
N VAL A 49 31.27 -25.15 22.51
CA VAL A 49 31.89 -26.45 22.31
C VAL A 49 30.81 -27.32 21.66
N ALA A 50 30.84 -27.43 20.33
CA ALA A 50 29.99 -28.35 19.61
C ALA A 50 30.36 -29.78 20.06
N PRO A 51 29.42 -30.57 20.61
CA PRO A 51 29.65 -32.00 20.66
C PRO A 51 29.85 -32.47 19.22
N ALA A 52 30.90 -33.27 18.99
CA ALA A 52 31.17 -33.85 17.68
C ALA A 52 29.87 -34.42 17.09
N LEU A 53 29.49 -33.93 15.91
CA LEU A 53 28.36 -34.48 15.15
C LEU A 53 28.57 -35.99 15.00
N PRO A 54 27.63 -36.85 15.44
CA PRO A 54 27.69 -38.24 15.06
C PRO A 54 27.59 -38.34 13.54
N ALA A 55 28.32 -39.33 12.99
CA ALA A 55 28.50 -39.60 11.58
C ALA A 55 27.24 -39.39 10.73
N ARG A 56 27.41 -38.87 9.49
CA ARG A 56 26.38 -38.71 8.46
C ARG A 56 25.34 -39.83 8.54
N ALA A 57 24.18 -39.53 9.13
CA ALA A 57 23.07 -40.47 9.17
C ALA A 57 22.67 -40.77 7.73
N GLY A 58 22.78 -42.05 7.34
CA GLY A 58 22.53 -42.51 5.98
C GLY A 58 21.11 -42.17 5.51
N THR A 59 20.93 -42.16 4.18
CA THR A 59 19.57 -42.13 3.62
C THR A 59 19.01 -43.55 3.68
N ILE A 60 17.84 -43.71 4.31
CA ILE A 60 17.12 -44.98 4.32
C ILE A 60 16.01 -44.89 3.28
N GLU A 61 15.98 -45.83 2.36
CA GLU A 61 14.91 -45.95 1.36
C GLU A 61 13.97 -47.10 1.74
N ALA A 62 12.67 -46.86 1.60
CA ALA A 62 11.64 -47.88 1.71
C ALA A 62 10.70 -47.80 0.51
N THR A 63 10.24 -48.95 0.03
CA THR A 63 9.28 -49.05 -1.07
C THR A 63 8.01 -49.70 -0.56
N ILE A 64 6.88 -49.05 -0.82
CA ILE A 64 5.54 -49.58 -0.52
C ILE A 64 5.01 -50.30 -1.76
N ALA A 65 4.16 -51.32 -1.59
CA ALA A 65 3.62 -52.09 -2.71
C ALA A 65 2.89 -51.18 -3.73
N GLY A 66 3.44 -51.09 -4.95
CA GLY A 66 2.90 -50.26 -6.05
C GLY A 66 3.72 -49.01 -6.41
N ASP A 67 5.05 -49.11 -6.45
CA ASP A 67 6.00 -48.15 -7.04
C ASP A 67 6.25 -46.81 -6.29
N VAL A 68 5.79 -46.64 -5.05
CA VAL A 68 6.06 -45.42 -4.25
C VAL A 68 7.38 -45.55 -3.48
N ARG A 69 8.34 -44.67 -3.74
CA ARG A 69 9.61 -44.59 -3.02
C ARG A 69 9.55 -43.57 -1.88
N VAL A 70 9.89 -44.00 -0.67
CA VAL A 70 10.04 -43.12 0.50
C VAL A 70 11.52 -43.06 0.86
N SER A 71 12.13 -41.88 0.72
CA SER A 71 13.53 -41.64 1.04
C SER A 71 13.62 -40.80 2.31
N VAL A 72 14.25 -41.32 3.35
CA VAL A 72 14.43 -40.64 4.63
C VAL A 72 15.90 -40.29 4.83
N ARG A 73 16.24 -39.00 4.80
CA ARG A 73 17.59 -38.52 5.10
C ARG A 73 17.69 -38.16 6.58
N GLY A 74 18.82 -38.46 7.22
CA GLY A 74 19.04 -38.10 8.62
C GLY A 74 18.39 -39.05 9.63
N CYS A 75 17.99 -40.24 9.22
CA CYS A 75 17.24 -41.19 10.04
C CYS A 75 18.10 -41.84 11.15
N PRO A 76 17.77 -41.67 12.45
CA PRO A 76 18.39 -42.44 13.53
C PRO A 76 17.93 -43.91 13.52
N ALA A 77 18.61 -44.78 14.26
CA ALA A 77 18.24 -46.20 14.36
C ALA A 77 16.79 -46.36 14.85
N GLY A 78 15.98 -47.12 14.09
CA GLY A 78 14.57 -47.35 14.41
C GLY A 78 13.61 -46.23 14.00
N CYS A 79 14.06 -45.20 13.28
CA CYS A 79 13.15 -44.14 12.81
C CYS A 79 12.13 -44.63 11.79
N LEU A 80 12.36 -45.79 11.17
CA LEU A 80 11.47 -46.36 10.16
C LEU A 80 10.94 -47.72 10.63
N SER A 81 9.63 -47.91 10.55
CA SER A 81 8.93 -49.13 10.95
C SER A 81 7.77 -49.44 10.00
N ARG A 82 7.31 -50.70 10.03
CA ARG A 82 6.16 -51.14 9.24
C ARG A 82 4.86 -50.71 9.90
N ALA A 83 3.95 -50.12 9.13
CA ALA A 83 2.64 -49.67 9.61
C ALA A 83 1.54 -50.22 8.70
N GLY A 84 1.08 -51.45 8.98
CA GLY A 84 0.08 -52.14 8.16
C GLY A 84 0.62 -52.45 6.76
N ASP A 85 -0.05 -51.91 5.74
CA ASP A 85 0.31 -51.95 4.32
C ASP A 85 1.27 -50.83 3.90
N GLY A 86 1.73 -49.99 4.84
CA GLY A 86 2.60 -48.85 4.59
C GLY A 86 3.84 -48.77 5.49
N VAL A 87 4.47 -47.59 5.49
CA VAL A 87 5.68 -47.26 6.25
C VAL A 87 5.37 -46.13 7.23
N LEU A 88 5.80 -46.29 8.48
CA LEU A 88 5.83 -45.23 9.48
C LEU A 88 7.26 -44.72 9.64
N VAL A 89 7.45 -43.42 9.45
CA VAL A 89 8.65 -42.68 9.83
C VAL A 89 8.34 -41.94 11.14
N SER A 90 9.09 -42.23 12.19
CA SER A 90 8.96 -41.61 13.51
C SER A 90 10.29 -40.96 13.90
N ILE A 91 10.27 -39.65 14.17
CA ILE A 91 11.45 -38.89 14.59
C ILE A 91 11.02 -38.00 15.76
N GLY A 92 11.49 -38.33 16.97
CA GLY A 92 10.94 -37.72 18.19
C GLY A 92 9.44 -38.02 18.34
N ASP A 93 8.65 -36.98 18.57
CA ASP A 93 7.18 -37.08 18.65
C ASP A 93 6.49 -37.01 17.28
N ASP A 94 7.22 -36.64 16.22
CA ASP A 94 6.69 -36.54 14.86
C ASP A 94 6.55 -37.91 14.19
N ARG A 95 5.44 -38.11 13.51
CA ARG A 95 5.06 -39.34 12.82
C ARG A 95 4.52 -39.06 11.42
N VAL A 96 5.15 -39.65 10.40
CA VAL A 96 4.64 -39.70 9.03
C VAL A 96 4.30 -41.15 8.70
N VAL A 97 3.03 -41.40 8.41
CA VAL A 97 2.58 -42.70 7.89
C VAL A 97 2.29 -42.54 6.42
N VAL A 98 2.99 -43.31 5.60
CA VAL A 98 2.75 -43.41 4.16
C VAL A 98 2.11 -44.77 3.90
N ARG A 99 0.89 -44.77 3.36
CA ARG A 99 0.21 -45.96 2.82
C ARG A 99 -0.06 -45.74 1.33
N ARG A 100 -0.58 -46.77 0.65
CA ARG A 100 -0.78 -46.76 -0.81
C ARG A 100 -1.72 -45.64 -1.28
N ASP A 101 -2.78 -45.37 -0.53
CA ASP A 101 -3.86 -44.43 -0.84
C ASP A 101 -3.87 -43.20 0.07
N MET A 102 -2.99 -43.16 1.07
CA MET A 102 -3.08 -42.20 2.15
C MET A 102 -1.70 -41.77 2.66
N LEU A 103 -1.58 -40.46 2.88
CA LEU A 103 -0.50 -39.87 3.67
C LEU A 103 -1.09 -39.28 4.96
N ALA A 104 -0.60 -39.74 6.11
CA ALA A 104 -0.96 -39.18 7.41
C ALA A 104 0.26 -38.56 8.09
N ILE A 105 0.11 -37.33 8.58
CA ILE A 105 1.18 -36.56 9.24
C ILE A 105 0.69 -36.14 10.63
N ASN A 106 1.30 -36.68 11.68
CA ASN A 106 0.89 -36.51 13.08
C ASN A 106 -0.61 -36.79 13.29
N GLY A 107 -1.11 -37.88 12.68
CA GLY A 107 -2.51 -38.31 12.77
C GLY A 107 -3.50 -37.52 11.93
N SER A 108 -3.07 -36.48 11.20
CA SER A 108 -3.91 -35.78 10.22
C SER A 108 -3.79 -36.44 8.85
N GLU A 109 -4.89 -36.96 8.32
CA GLU A 109 -4.97 -37.57 7.00
C GLU A 109 -5.13 -36.52 5.88
N ARG A 110 -4.50 -36.76 4.73
CA ARG A 110 -4.61 -35.92 3.53
C ARG A 110 -5.21 -36.76 2.38
N PRO A 111 -6.38 -36.40 1.81
CA PRO A 111 -6.91 -37.12 0.64
C PRO A 111 -6.16 -36.76 -0.66
N GLU A 112 -5.59 -37.81 -1.25
CA GLU A 112 -5.10 -38.10 -2.62
C GLU A 112 -4.17 -37.15 -3.43
N ARG A 113 -3.04 -37.75 -3.83
CA ARG A 113 -2.57 -37.92 -5.23
C ARG A 113 -1.80 -39.25 -5.32
N ALA A 114 -1.70 -39.83 -6.52
CA ALA A 114 -0.69 -40.87 -6.77
C ALA A 114 0.71 -40.23 -6.67
N PHE A 115 1.49 -40.63 -5.68
CA PHE A 115 2.84 -40.10 -5.44
C PHE A 115 3.87 -41.11 -5.95
N ARG A 116 4.93 -40.65 -6.61
CA ARG A 116 6.03 -41.55 -7.04
C ARG A 116 7.18 -41.52 -6.06
N GLU A 117 7.49 -40.34 -5.54
CA GLU A 117 8.58 -40.15 -4.58
C GLU A 117 8.17 -39.24 -3.42
N ILE A 118 8.50 -39.68 -2.21
CA ILE A 118 8.35 -38.93 -0.97
C ILE A 118 9.73 -38.81 -0.32
N LEU A 119 10.19 -37.57 -0.13
CA LEU A 119 11.40 -37.27 0.60
C LEU A 119 11.03 -36.76 1.99
N VAL A 120 11.55 -37.43 3.01
CA VAL A 120 11.53 -36.97 4.40
C VAL A 120 12.94 -36.58 4.78
N ASP A 121 13.18 -35.30 5.04
CA ASP A 121 14.48 -34.80 5.49
C ASP A 121 14.43 -34.48 6.99
N ALA A 122 15.27 -35.16 7.76
CA ALA A 122 15.40 -35.05 9.21
C ALA A 122 16.68 -34.29 9.62
N GLY A 123 17.12 -33.32 8.81
CA GLY A 123 18.24 -32.44 9.14
C GLY A 123 17.89 -31.40 10.20
N GLY A 124 18.66 -31.38 11.31
CA GLY A 124 18.79 -30.28 12.27
C GLY A 124 17.52 -29.47 12.55
N TRP A 125 16.80 -29.85 13.62
CA TRP A 125 15.66 -29.14 14.24
C TRP A 125 14.26 -29.36 13.64
N GLY A 126 14.06 -30.32 12.73
CA GLY A 126 12.71 -30.65 12.26
C GLY A 126 12.58 -31.69 11.17
N MET A 127 11.33 -31.98 10.82
CA MET A 127 10.96 -32.86 9.71
C MET A 127 10.40 -32.04 8.54
N THR A 128 11.10 -32.11 7.41
CA THR A 128 10.60 -31.59 6.12
C THR A 128 10.06 -32.75 5.30
N VAL A 129 8.84 -32.60 4.76
CA VAL A 129 8.27 -33.60 3.85
C VAL A 129 8.08 -32.95 2.48
N ALA A 130 8.61 -33.59 1.45
CA ALA A 130 8.41 -33.22 0.06
C ALA A 130 7.87 -34.40 -0.74
N ILE A 131 6.98 -34.12 -1.69
CA ILE A 131 6.36 -35.09 -2.59
C ILE A 131 6.64 -34.66 -4.02
N ASP A 132 7.23 -35.55 -4.83
CA ASP A 132 7.57 -35.30 -6.23
C ASP A 132 8.29 -33.93 -6.43
N GLY A 133 9.19 -33.59 -5.50
CA GLY A 133 9.95 -32.34 -5.49
C GLY A 133 9.24 -31.10 -4.89
N MET A 134 7.98 -31.20 -4.47
CA MET A 134 7.24 -30.12 -3.82
C MET A 134 7.23 -30.28 -2.30
N THR A 135 7.75 -29.29 -1.56
CA THR A 135 7.70 -29.27 -0.09
C THR A 135 6.26 -29.05 0.40
N ILE A 136 5.74 -30.03 1.14
CA ILE A 136 4.38 -30.01 1.69
C ILE A 136 4.34 -29.76 3.20
N VAL A 137 5.46 -29.94 3.90
CA VAL A 137 5.57 -29.72 5.35
C VAL A 137 6.95 -29.13 5.71
N ALA A 138 6.92 -28.03 6.47
CA ALA A 138 8.04 -27.48 7.26
C ALA A 138 7.55 -27.23 8.71
N ARG A 139 6.99 -28.27 9.35
CA ARG A 139 6.11 -28.15 10.54
C ARG A 139 6.80 -27.89 11.88
N SER A 140 8.07 -28.25 12.06
CA SER A 140 8.71 -28.12 13.39
C SER A 140 8.76 -26.67 13.89
N GLU A 141 8.88 -25.69 12.98
CA GLU A 141 8.89 -24.28 13.35
C GLU A 141 7.52 -23.80 13.87
N LEU A 142 6.41 -24.23 13.25
CA LEU A 142 5.07 -23.81 13.69
C LEU A 142 4.66 -24.48 14.99
N ASP A 143 5.01 -25.74 15.18
CA ASP A 143 4.70 -26.46 16.42
C ASP A 143 5.63 -26.01 17.57
N GLY A 144 6.90 -25.73 17.27
CA GLY A 144 7.81 -25.05 18.21
C GLY A 144 7.33 -23.65 18.60
N LEU A 145 6.89 -22.86 17.63
CA LEU A 145 6.30 -21.54 17.86
C LEU A 145 5.04 -21.62 18.73
N ARG A 146 4.14 -22.58 18.44
CA ARG A 146 2.93 -22.82 19.23
C ARG A 146 3.26 -23.26 20.65
N SER A 147 4.24 -24.14 20.82
CA SER A 147 4.71 -24.59 22.13
C SER A 147 5.28 -23.43 22.94
N ALA A 148 6.18 -22.64 22.35
CA ALA A 148 6.74 -21.45 22.99
C ALA A 148 5.64 -20.43 23.35
N ALA A 149 4.69 -20.17 22.45
CA ALA A 149 3.54 -19.32 22.72
C ALA A 149 2.64 -19.87 23.85
N ALA A 150 2.45 -21.19 23.92
CA ALA A 150 1.68 -21.85 24.98
C ALA A 150 2.35 -21.70 26.35
N THR A 151 3.69 -21.70 26.40
CA THR A 151 4.46 -21.40 27.63
C THR A 151 4.51 -19.92 28.00
N GLY A 152 3.87 -19.04 27.22
CA GLY A 152 3.79 -17.61 27.50
C GLY A 152 4.97 -16.78 26.98
N ASN A 153 5.83 -17.34 26.12
CA ASN A 153 6.91 -16.56 25.50
C ASN A 153 6.30 -15.43 24.65
N SER A 154 6.57 -14.18 25.03
CA SER A 154 5.93 -13.00 24.46
C SER A 154 6.34 -12.73 23.00
N LEU A 155 7.56 -13.09 22.60
CA LEU A 155 8.01 -12.99 21.21
C LEU A 155 7.35 -14.06 20.33
N ALA A 156 7.20 -15.28 20.85
CA ALA A 156 6.48 -16.35 20.17
C ALA A 156 4.98 -16.04 20.04
N LEU A 157 4.37 -15.43 21.07
CA LEU A 157 3.00 -14.92 20.99
C LEU A 157 2.86 -13.89 19.86
N ASN A 158 3.82 -12.96 19.74
CA ASN A 158 3.83 -11.97 18.67
C ASN A 158 3.99 -12.58 17.27
N ASP A 159 4.93 -13.51 17.07
CA ASP A 159 5.14 -14.14 15.75
C ASP A 159 3.95 -15.04 15.35
N LEU A 160 3.39 -15.78 16.29
CA LEU A 160 2.18 -16.58 16.03
C LEU A 160 0.99 -15.69 15.66
N ALA A 161 0.82 -14.56 16.36
CA ALA A 161 -0.20 -13.57 16.04
C ALA A 161 -0.01 -12.99 14.63
N LEU A 162 1.22 -12.70 14.22
CA LEU A 162 1.52 -12.22 12.87
C LEU A 162 1.13 -13.22 11.79
N ARG A 163 1.44 -14.51 11.99
CA ARG A 163 1.07 -15.58 11.06
C ARG A 163 -0.45 -15.75 10.97
N LEU A 164 -1.16 -15.71 12.10
CA LEU A 164 -2.63 -15.77 12.13
C LEU A 164 -3.28 -14.54 11.49
N ALA A 165 -2.71 -13.35 11.68
CA ALA A 165 -3.23 -12.12 11.08
C ALA A 165 -3.05 -12.08 9.55
N THR A 166 -1.93 -12.60 9.05
CA THR A 166 -1.55 -12.58 7.63
C THR A 166 -1.98 -13.83 6.85
N GLY A 167 -2.20 -14.96 7.53
CA GLY A 167 -2.45 -16.26 6.90
C GLY A 167 -1.19 -16.94 6.33
N VAL A 168 0.01 -16.48 6.68
CA VAL A 168 1.26 -17.08 6.19
C VAL A 168 1.55 -18.38 6.91
N GLY A 169 1.52 -19.50 6.17
CA GLY A 169 1.81 -20.84 6.69
C GLY A 169 0.71 -21.46 7.56
N MET A 170 -0.42 -20.78 7.76
CA MET A 170 -1.59 -21.28 8.48
C MET A 170 -2.87 -20.52 8.09
N PRO A 171 -4.07 -21.06 8.34
CA PRO A 171 -5.31 -20.33 8.11
C PRO A 171 -5.33 -19.00 8.87
N ARG A 172 -5.83 -17.95 8.20
CA ARG A 172 -5.98 -16.62 8.79
C ARG A 172 -7.06 -16.64 9.88
N ASP A 173 -6.75 -16.12 11.05
CA ASP A 173 -7.64 -16.00 12.22
C ASP A 173 -7.30 -14.73 12.99
N VAL A 174 -7.94 -13.64 12.58
CA VAL A 174 -7.67 -12.30 13.13
C VAL A 174 -8.13 -12.14 14.59
N PRO A 175 -9.30 -12.63 15.03
CA PRO A 175 -9.69 -12.58 16.43
C PRO A 175 -8.67 -13.25 17.36
N ARG A 176 -8.16 -14.42 16.97
CA ARG A 176 -7.11 -15.10 17.74
C ARG A 176 -5.78 -14.36 17.69
N ALA A 177 -5.40 -13.79 16.54
CA ALA A 177 -4.21 -12.96 16.44
C ALA A 177 -4.28 -11.76 17.40
N ALA A 178 -5.44 -11.09 17.49
CA ALA A 178 -5.63 -9.94 18.38
C ALA A 178 -5.46 -10.31 19.86
N ASP A 179 -5.96 -11.47 20.30
CA ASP A 179 -5.73 -11.97 21.67
C ASP A 179 -4.24 -12.20 21.96
N LEU A 180 -3.55 -12.90 21.06
CA LEU A 180 -2.12 -13.19 21.22
C LEU A 180 -1.27 -11.92 21.21
N TYR A 181 -1.56 -10.97 20.31
CA TYR A 181 -0.91 -9.67 20.34
C TYR A 181 -1.19 -8.93 21.65
N ARG A 182 -2.43 -8.96 22.17
CA ARG A 182 -2.76 -8.30 23.44
C ARG A 182 -1.93 -8.85 24.59
N ARG A 183 -1.76 -10.17 24.65
CA ARG A 183 -0.93 -10.84 25.66
C ARG A 183 0.56 -10.48 25.52
N ALA A 184 1.09 -10.50 24.30
CA ALA A 184 2.48 -10.12 24.02
C ALA A 184 2.74 -8.63 24.35
N ALA A 185 1.83 -7.74 23.95
CA ALA A 185 1.90 -6.30 24.20
C ALA A 185 1.80 -5.96 25.70
N THR A 186 0.94 -6.68 26.44
CA THR A 186 0.85 -6.56 27.90
C THR A 186 2.16 -6.96 28.56
N SER A 187 2.86 -7.94 27.99
CA SER A 187 4.19 -8.39 28.42
C SER A 187 5.34 -7.49 27.95
N GLY A 188 5.05 -6.33 27.34
CA GLY A 188 6.04 -5.33 26.95
C GLY A 188 6.56 -5.43 25.51
N VAL A 189 6.07 -6.36 24.69
CA VAL A 189 6.50 -6.46 23.28
C VAL A 189 5.92 -5.29 22.48
N THR A 190 6.79 -4.35 22.10
CA THR A 190 6.41 -3.10 21.44
C THR A 190 5.77 -3.35 20.07
N GLU A 191 6.31 -4.29 19.30
CA GLU A 191 5.78 -4.67 17.99
C GLU A 191 4.37 -5.23 18.09
N ALA A 192 4.08 -6.00 19.15
CA ALA A 192 2.76 -6.55 19.38
C ALA A 192 1.75 -5.44 19.73
N ALA A 193 2.15 -4.46 20.53
CA ALA A 193 1.33 -3.29 20.83
C ALA A 193 1.01 -2.50 19.55
N ARG A 194 2.02 -2.21 18.73
CA ARG A 194 1.86 -1.55 17.43
C ARG A 194 0.92 -2.33 16.52
N ASN A 195 1.14 -3.64 16.35
CA ASN A 195 0.37 -4.49 15.44
C ASN A 195 -1.09 -4.65 15.90
N LEU A 196 -1.33 -4.79 17.21
CA LEU A 196 -2.68 -4.79 17.78
C LEU A 196 -3.38 -3.45 17.52
N GLY A 197 -2.66 -2.33 17.72
CA GLY A 197 -3.17 -1.01 17.40
C GLY A 197 -3.60 -0.88 15.95
N ILE A 198 -2.80 -1.36 14.99
CA ILE A 198 -3.14 -1.35 13.56
C ILE A 198 -4.38 -2.21 13.26
N LEU A 199 -4.47 -3.41 13.84
CA LEU A 199 -5.64 -4.28 13.66
C LEU A 199 -6.92 -3.60 14.14
N LEU A 200 -6.92 -3.08 15.37
CA LEU A 200 -8.06 -2.39 15.96
C LEU A 200 -8.40 -1.08 15.23
N TRP A 201 -7.41 -0.42 14.64
CA TRP A 201 -7.62 0.82 13.89
C TRP A 201 -8.35 0.58 12.56
N ASN A 202 -7.95 -0.46 11.82
CA ASN A 202 -8.47 -0.77 10.50
C ASN A 202 -9.79 -1.55 10.55
N GLY A 203 -9.97 -2.41 11.56
CA GLY A 203 -11.13 -3.29 11.65
C GLY A 203 -11.18 -4.37 10.57
N ASP A 204 -10.02 -4.83 10.06
CA ASP A 204 -9.95 -5.89 9.06
C ASP A 204 -9.95 -7.26 9.75
N GLY A 205 -11.09 -7.95 9.74
CA GLY A 205 -11.28 -9.25 10.40
C GLY A 205 -11.63 -9.17 11.89
N LEU A 206 -11.77 -7.96 12.44
CA LEU A 206 -12.31 -7.66 13.78
C LEU A 206 -13.07 -6.33 13.74
N PRO A 207 -14.05 -6.06 14.63
CA PRO A 207 -14.63 -4.72 14.75
C PRO A 207 -13.55 -3.67 15.07
N ALA A 208 -13.61 -2.53 14.39
CA ALA A 208 -12.68 -1.43 14.67
C ALA A 208 -12.95 -0.84 16.07
N ASP A 209 -11.89 -0.69 16.87
CA ASP A 209 -11.89 0.05 18.13
C ASP A 209 -10.70 1.00 18.13
N ARG A 210 -10.92 2.20 17.58
CA ARG A 210 -9.89 3.23 17.49
C ARG A 210 -9.47 3.75 18.87
N ALA A 211 -10.34 3.70 19.87
CA ALA A 211 -10.00 4.13 21.22
C ALA A 211 -9.03 3.16 21.88
N GLU A 212 -9.22 1.85 21.70
CA GLU A 212 -8.24 0.85 22.11
C GLU A 212 -6.95 0.95 21.30
N ALA A 213 -7.04 1.13 19.97
CA ALA A 213 -5.87 1.31 19.12
C ALA A 213 -4.96 2.45 19.61
N VAL A 214 -5.54 3.61 19.94
CA VAL A 214 -4.80 4.77 20.47
C VAL A 214 -4.08 4.44 21.77
N ARG A 215 -4.69 3.66 22.68
CA ARG A 215 -4.02 3.24 23.92
C ARG A 215 -2.78 2.38 23.64
N TRP A 216 -2.89 1.45 22.69
CA TRP A 216 -1.75 0.61 22.29
C TRP A 216 -0.66 1.39 21.55
N PHE A 217 -1.04 2.30 20.64
CA PHE A 217 -0.09 3.20 20.00
C PHE A 217 0.63 4.08 21.02
N ARG A 218 -0.08 4.61 22.04
CA ARG A 218 0.56 5.38 23.10
C ARG A 218 1.60 4.57 23.87
N ARG A 219 1.26 3.36 24.29
CA ARG A 219 2.22 2.48 24.98
C ARG A 219 3.47 2.19 24.14
N ALA A 220 3.30 1.94 22.84
CA ALA A 220 4.43 1.72 21.93
C ALA A 220 5.22 3.01 21.61
N ALA A 221 4.54 4.16 21.52
CA ALA A 221 5.14 5.46 21.28
C ALA A 221 6.03 5.94 22.44
N GLU A 222 5.60 5.68 23.68
CA GLU A 222 6.30 6.00 24.92
C GLU A 222 7.66 5.29 25.02
N VAL A 223 7.75 4.05 24.54
CA VAL A 223 9.03 3.29 24.47
C VAL A 223 9.84 3.56 23.21
N GLY A 224 9.33 4.39 22.30
CA GLY A 224 10.09 4.93 21.19
C GLY A 224 9.80 4.36 19.81
N ASP A 225 8.75 3.56 19.62
CA ASP A 225 8.38 3.04 18.29
C ASP A 225 7.94 4.19 17.36
N PRO A 226 8.70 4.49 16.28
CA PRO A 226 8.42 5.65 15.42
C PRO A 226 7.07 5.56 14.70
N THR A 227 6.69 4.33 14.30
CA THR A 227 5.41 4.10 13.64
C THR A 227 4.24 4.43 14.57
N SER A 228 4.31 3.99 15.82
CA SER A 228 3.28 4.24 16.83
C SER A 228 3.23 5.71 17.24
N ARG A 229 4.37 6.41 17.33
CA ARG A 229 4.41 7.87 17.52
C ARG A 229 3.65 8.59 16.42
N ARG A 230 3.87 8.22 15.15
CA ARG A 230 3.18 8.81 14.00
C ARG A 230 1.68 8.46 13.98
N MET A 231 1.31 7.22 14.28
CA MET A 231 -0.10 6.80 14.36
C MET A 231 -0.84 7.52 15.49
N LEU A 232 -0.22 7.64 16.65
CA LEU A 232 -0.77 8.39 17.78
C LEU A 232 -0.93 9.88 17.43
N ALA A 233 0.09 10.49 16.82
CA ALA A 233 0.00 11.88 16.39
C ALA A 233 -1.13 12.11 15.39
N ALA A 234 -1.28 11.23 14.39
CA ALA A 234 -2.37 11.29 13.43
C ALA A 234 -3.74 11.14 14.09
N ALA A 235 -3.85 10.29 15.11
CA ALA A 235 -5.07 10.12 15.88
C ALA A 235 -5.43 11.37 16.71
N LEU A 236 -4.44 11.95 17.39
CA LEU A 236 -4.60 13.17 18.18
C LEU A 236 -4.90 14.39 17.31
N ALA A 237 -4.24 14.56 16.17
CA ALA A 237 -4.50 15.69 15.28
C ALA A 237 -5.93 15.67 14.69
N ARG A 238 -6.49 14.47 14.46
CA ARG A 238 -7.80 14.29 13.83
C ARG A 238 -8.93 13.96 14.81
N GLY A 239 -8.63 13.81 16.11
CA GLY A 239 -9.61 13.38 17.11
C GLY A 239 -10.19 11.98 16.84
N LEU A 240 -9.37 11.05 16.33
CA LEU A 240 -9.80 9.69 15.97
C LEU A 240 -9.50 8.72 17.11
N GLY A 241 -10.53 8.23 17.80
CA GLY A 241 -10.34 7.34 18.96
C GLY A 241 -9.84 8.07 20.22
N THR A 242 -9.70 9.39 20.17
CA THR A 242 -9.30 10.27 21.27
C THR A 242 -9.86 11.66 21.03
N ALA A 243 -9.93 12.50 22.07
CA ALA A 243 -10.15 13.92 21.87
C ALA A 243 -9.00 14.54 21.04
N PRO A 244 -9.29 15.51 20.16
CA PRO A 244 -8.26 16.15 19.35
C PRO A 244 -7.29 16.94 20.24
N ASN A 245 -6.00 16.82 19.95
CA ASN A 245 -4.93 17.52 20.66
C ASN A 245 -3.73 17.73 19.72
N GLU A 246 -3.73 18.85 18.99
CA GLU A 246 -2.67 19.16 18.02
C GLU A 246 -1.31 19.40 18.68
N ASP A 247 -1.26 19.95 19.90
CA ASP A 247 0.00 20.19 20.61
C ASP A 247 0.67 18.88 21.01
N GLU A 248 -0.10 17.91 21.48
CA GLU A 248 0.41 16.58 21.76
C GLU A 248 0.80 15.85 20.46
N ALA A 249 -0.01 15.97 19.39
CA ALA A 249 0.34 15.41 18.09
C ALA A 249 1.67 15.95 17.57
N ARG A 250 1.89 17.27 17.68
CA ARG A 250 3.13 17.93 17.30
C ARG A 250 4.32 17.36 18.06
N ARG A 251 4.24 17.24 19.39
CA ARG A 251 5.34 16.67 20.20
C ARG A 251 5.70 15.25 19.79
N TRP A 252 4.71 14.41 19.50
CA TRP A 252 4.96 13.04 19.03
C TRP A 252 5.61 13.01 17.63
N LEU A 253 5.20 13.91 16.72
CA LEU A 253 5.83 14.04 15.41
C LEU A 253 7.26 14.59 15.51
N GLU A 254 7.51 15.56 16.38
CA GLU A 254 8.85 16.10 16.65
C GLU A 254 9.78 14.98 17.15
N ALA A 255 9.36 14.21 18.15
CA ALA A 255 10.14 13.10 18.67
C ALA A 255 10.40 11.99 17.62
N ALA A 256 9.47 11.75 16.70
CA ALA A 256 9.66 10.78 15.61
C ALA A 256 10.56 11.34 14.49
N ALA A 257 10.43 12.62 14.15
CA ALA A 257 11.28 13.30 13.18
C ALA A 257 12.74 13.38 13.67
N GLU A 258 12.96 13.68 14.95
CA GLU A 258 14.30 13.66 15.58
C GLU A 258 14.93 12.27 15.54
N ALA A 259 14.12 11.21 15.64
CA ALA A 259 14.57 9.83 15.46
C ALA A 259 14.83 9.44 13.98
N GLY A 260 14.65 10.36 13.03
CA GLY A 260 14.94 10.16 11.63
C GLY A 260 13.78 9.62 10.78
N ASP A 261 12.55 9.55 11.31
CA ASP A 261 11.37 9.10 10.57
C ASP A 261 10.95 10.15 9.52
N ALA A 262 11.18 9.82 8.25
CA ALA A 262 10.86 10.70 7.12
C ALA A 262 9.35 10.99 6.99
N ALA A 263 8.48 10.03 7.35
CA ALA A 263 7.04 10.24 7.29
C ALA A 263 6.59 11.20 8.41
N ALA A 264 7.18 11.09 9.60
CA ALA A 264 6.93 12.03 10.69
C ALA A 264 7.43 13.45 10.36
N MET A 265 8.60 13.59 9.71
CA MET A 265 9.09 14.88 9.21
C MET A 265 8.07 15.52 8.24
N ASN A 266 7.56 14.74 7.28
CA ASN A 266 6.54 15.20 6.35
C ASN A 266 5.23 15.59 7.07
N ASP A 267 4.76 14.77 8.01
CA ASP A 267 3.51 15.04 8.72
C ASP A 267 3.66 16.27 9.64
N LEU A 268 4.83 16.45 10.27
CA LEU A 268 5.16 17.64 11.06
C LEU A 268 5.16 18.90 10.19
N ALA A 269 5.84 18.87 9.04
CA ALA A 269 5.85 19.98 8.10
C ALA A 269 4.43 20.39 7.69
N ASN A 270 3.58 19.42 7.34
CA ASN A 270 2.18 19.67 7.00
C ASN A 270 1.34 20.19 8.18
N LEU A 271 1.66 19.81 9.41
CA LEU A 271 1.04 20.38 10.61
C LEU A 271 1.48 21.84 10.82
N LEU A 272 2.78 22.13 10.65
CA LEU A 272 3.32 23.49 10.76
C LEU A 272 2.69 24.44 9.73
N LYS A 273 2.56 24.01 8.46
CA LYS A 273 1.93 24.83 7.40
C LYS A 273 0.47 25.19 7.68
N ARG A 274 -0.27 24.31 8.39
CA ARG A 274 -1.70 24.49 8.69
C ARG A 274 -1.98 25.18 10.02
N SER A 275 -0.97 25.35 10.87
CA SER A 275 -1.14 25.96 12.17
C SER A 275 -1.58 27.44 12.07
N PRO A 276 -2.24 28.02 13.10
CA PRO A 276 -2.72 29.41 13.04
C PRO A 276 -1.61 30.44 12.77
N VAL A 277 -0.38 30.13 13.16
CA VAL A 277 0.83 30.90 12.84
C VAL A 277 1.80 29.95 12.14
N PRO A 278 1.74 29.83 10.80
CA PRO A 278 2.56 28.88 10.07
C PRO A 278 4.06 29.16 10.16
N ASP A 279 4.84 28.12 10.45
CA ASP A 279 6.30 28.12 10.31
C ASP A 279 6.66 27.46 8.97
N LEU A 280 6.54 28.22 7.88
CA LEU A 280 6.76 27.71 6.53
C LEU A 280 8.23 27.36 6.28
N SER A 281 9.17 28.10 6.85
CA SER A 281 10.60 27.83 6.68
C SER A 281 11.00 26.51 7.32
N ARG A 282 10.56 26.24 8.56
CA ARG A 282 10.79 24.94 9.21
C ARG A 282 10.06 23.82 8.47
N ALA A 283 8.85 24.06 7.98
CA ALA A 283 8.11 23.07 7.22
C ALA A 283 8.84 22.66 5.91
N ALA A 284 9.32 23.63 5.15
CA ALA A 284 10.04 23.35 3.90
C ALA A 284 11.35 22.60 4.15
N LEU A 285 12.09 22.92 5.21
CA LEU A 285 13.28 22.15 5.62
C LEU A 285 12.93 20.70 5.95
N LEU A 286 11.86 20.47 6.72
CA LEU A 286 11.40 19.12 7.05
C LEU A 286 10.94 18.33 5.82
N HIS A 287 10.24 18.97 4.87
CA HIS A 287 9.88 18.33 3.60
C HIS A 287 11.12 17.96 2.79
N ARG A 288 12.12 18.84 2.70
CA ARG A 288 13.41 18.55 2.05
C ARG A 288 14.10 17.35 2.68
N ASP A 289 14.30 17.37 3.99
CA ASP A 289 15.03 16.33 4.70
C ASP A 289 14.32 14.96 4.58
N ALA A 290 12.99 14.96 4.59
CA ALA A 290 12.18 13.76 4.32
C ALA A 290 12.30 13.28 2.86
N ALA A 291 12.34 14.20 1.90
CA ALA A 291 12.53 13.89 0.48
C ALA A 291 13.91 13.30 0.21
N GLU A 292 14.97 13.82 0.84
CA GLU A 292 16.34 13.30 0.75
C GLU A 292 16.46 11.89 1.33
N LYS A 293 15.61 11.54 2.31
CA LYS A 293 15.45 10.15 2.81
C LYS A 293 14.63 9.25 1.88
N GLY A 294 14.25 9.73 0.71
CA GLY A 294 13.56 8.95 -0.33
C GLY A 294 12.04 8.92 -0.22
N LEU A 295 11.43 9.71 0.67
CA LEU A 295 9.96 9.74 0.80
C LEU A 295 9.32 10.51 -0.38
N ALA A 296 8.68 9.78 -1.29
CA ALA A 296 8.12 10.36 -2.52
C ALA A 296 7.06 11.45 -2.28
N VAL A 297 6.21 11.31 -1.25
CA VAL A 297 5.22 12.35 -0.91
C VAL A 297 5.89 13.62 -0.39
N ALA A 298 6.98 13.50 0.37
CA ALA A 298 7.74 14.65 0.83
C ALA A 298 8.47 15.34 -0.32
N ALA A 299 9.00 14.57 -1.28
CA ALA A 299 9.58 15.13 -2.50
C ALA A 299 8.54 15.94 -3.28
N ALA A 300 7.30 15.46 -3.41
CA ALA A 300 6.23 16.26 -4.02
C ALA A 300 5.95 17.54 -3.24
N ASN A 301 5.83 17.45 -1.90
CA ASN A 301 5.55 18.60 -1.06
C ASN A 301 6.67 19.65 -1.10
N TYR A 302 7.93 19.23 -1.06
CA TYR A 302 9.07 20.15 -1.20
C TYR A 302 9.14 20.76 -2.61
N GLY A 303 8.81 19.98 -3.64
CA GLY A 303 8.61 20.50 -4.99
C GLY A 303 7.58 21.63 -5.02
N PHE A 304 6.45 21.48 -4.32
CA PHE A 304 5.47 22.55 -4.18
C PHE A 304 5.98 23.75 -3.39
N ASP A 305 6.73 23.53 -2.31
CA ASP A 305 7.32 24.60 -1.51
C ASP A 305 8.25 25.46 -2.37
N LEU A 306 9.12 24.83 -3.17
CA LEU A 306 9.99 25.51 -4.13
C LEU A 306 9.23 26.19 -5.28
N TRP A 307 8.16 25.55 -5.77
CA TRP A 307 7.36 26.07 -6.88
C TRP A 307 6.65 27.38 -6.52
N ASN A 308 6.14 27.45 -5.28
CA ASN A 308 5.40 28.58 -4.75
C ASN A 308 6.29 29.60 -4.03
N GLY A 309 7.44 29.17 -3.51
CA GLY A 309 8.26 29.96 -2.58
C GLY A 309 7.74 29.92 -1.14
N ASP A 310 7.13 28.80 -0.71
CA ASP A 310 6.59 28.65 0.64
C ASP A 310 7.72 28.34 1.62
N GLY A 311 8.22 29.36 2.33
CA GLY A 311 9.27 29.19 3.34
C GLY A 311 10.68 28.98 2.79
N VAL A 312 10.83 28.95 1.46
CA VAL A 312 12.09 28.88 0.71
C VAL A 312 12.04 29.83 -0.48
N ASP A 313 13.20 30.19 -1.03
CA ASP A 313 13.25 30.94 -2.28
C ASP A 313 12.61 30.13 -3.42
N ARG A 314 11.81 30.82 -4.23
CA ARG A 314 11.11 30.17 -5.34
C ARG A 314 12.10 29.71 -6.41
N ASP A 315 12.27 28.40 -6.56
CA ASP A 315 13.08 27.76 -7.60
C ASP A 315 12.28 26.68 -8.33
N ARG A 316 11.62 27.07 -9.42
CA ARG A 316 10.81 26.16 -10.24
C ARG A 316 11.64 25.10 -10.95
N ARG A 317 12.91 25.35 -11.23
CA ARG A 317 13.78 24.37 -11.90
C ARG A 317 14.17 23.27 -10.92
N LEU A 318 14.50 23.62 -9.68
CA LEU A 318 14.75 22.64 -8.63
C LEU A 318 13.47 21.88 -8.26
N ALA A 319 12.31 22.56 -8.23
CA ALA A 319 11.01 21.93 -8.00
C ALA A 319 10.73 20.78 -8.98
N LEU A 320 11.03 20.95 -10.28
CA LEU A 320 10.87 19.90 -11.29
C LEU A 320 11.66 18.63 -10.93
N GLY A 321 12.88 18.75 -10.43
CA GLY A 321 13.68 17.60 -10.01
C GLY A 321 13.04 16.82 -8.86
N PHE A 322 12.44 17.52 -7.90
CA PHE A 322 11.72 16.90 -6.78
C PHE A 322 10.37 16.28 -7.22
N PHE A 323 9.65 16.93 -8.14
CA PHE A 323 8.46 16.31 -8.73
C PHE A 323 8.82 15.05 -9.54
N GLU A 324 9.93 15.03 -10.28
CA GLU A 324 10.40 13.83 -10.98
C GLU A 324 10.77 12.71 -10.02
N GLN A 325 11.43 13.04 -8.89
CA GLN A 325 11.69 12.08 -7.83
C GLN A 325 10.39 11.49 -7.26
N ALA A 326 9.41 12.34 -6.96
CA ALA A 326 8.11 11.90 -6.47
C ALA A 326 7.36 11.03 -7.50
N ALA A 327 7.42 11.40 -8.78
CA ALA A 327 6.80 10.66 -9.87
C ALA A 327 7.45 9.28 -10.08
N ARG A 328 8.77 9.14 -9.90
CA ARG A 328 9.45 7.82 -9.86
C ARG A 328 8.95 6.94 -8.72
N GLY A 329 8.55 7.55 -7.60
CA GLY A 329 7.88 6.88 -6.48
C GLY A 329 6.37 6.63 -6.69
N GLY A 330 5.83 6.88 -7.88
CA GLY A 330 4.42 6.65 -8.22
C GLY A 330 3.47 7.79 -7.82
N SER A 331 3.97 8.96 -7.45
CA SER A 331 3.12 10.12 -7.10
C SER A 331 2.38 10.66 -8.33
N VAL A 332 1.08 10.38 -8.41
CA VAL A 332 0.18 10.89 -9.47
C VAL A 332 0.11 12.42 -9.47
N PRO A 333 -0.04 13.12 -8.31
CA PRO A 333 -0.03 14.58 -8.29
C PRO A 333 1.27 15.18 -8.83
N ALA A 334 2.42 14.53 -8.59
CA ALA A 334 3.70 15.01 -9.13
C ALA A 334 3.79 14.81 -10.65
N MET A 335 3.27 13.69 -11.17
CA MET A 335 3.16 13.48 -12.63
C MET A 335 2.28 14.55 -13.27
N ALA A 336 1.12 14.85 -12.68
CA ALA A 336 0.24 15.91 -13.17
C ALA A 336 0.91 17.29 -13.15
N MET A 337 1.64 17.60 -12.07
CA MET A 337 2.37 18.86 -11.93
C MET A 337 3.51 19.00 -12.94
N LEU A 338 4.28 17.93 -13.21
CA LEU A 338 5.27 17.91 -14.28
C LEU A 338 4.60 18.16 -15.64
N GLY A 339 3.48 17.49 -15.89
CA GLY A 339 2.65 17.72 -17.06
C GLY A 339 2.32 19.19 -17.26
N GLN A 340 1.73 19.83 -16.25
CA GLN A 340 1.38 21.26 -16.28
C GLN A 340 2.61 22.16 -16.47
N ALA A 341 3.68 21.92 -15.71
CA ALA A 341 4.88 22.74 -15.77
C ALA A 341 5.52 22.73 -17.17
N TYR A 342 5.60 21.56 -17.81
CA TYR A 342 6.11 21.44 -19.18
C TYR A 342 5.13 21.94 -20.24
N ARG A 343 3.84 22.18 -19.94
CA ARG A 343 2.95 22.90 -20.87
C ARG A 343 3.24 24.40 -20.94
N GLY A 344 4.05 24.93 -20.01
CA GLY A 344 4.34 26.36 -19.90
C GLY A 344 3.57 27.07 -18.77
N ASP A 345 2.71 26.34 -18.05
CA ASP A 345 2.03 26.84 -16.86
C ASP A 345 3.06 26.95 -15.71
N GLY A 346 3.84 28.04 -15.69
CA GLY A 346 4.96 28.16 -14.74
C GLY A 346 6.19 28.91 -15.24
N GLY A 347 6.16 29.53 -16.42
CA GLY A 347 7.22 30.46 -16.85
C GLY A 347 8.53 29.82 -17.29
N GLY A 348 8.54 28.51 -17.58
CA GLY A 348 9.60 27.85 -18.36
C GLY A 348 9.24 27.78 -19.85
N ALA A 349 10.24 27.55 -20.72
CA ALA A 349 9.98 27.17 -22.10
C ALA A 349 9.30 25.78 -22.09
N GLY A 350 8.00 25.75 -22.40
CA GLY A 350 7.22 24.52 -22.39
C GLY A 350 7.69 23.55 -23.48
N ASP A 351 7.57 22.26 -23.20
CA ASP A 351 7.72 21.16 -24.14
C ASP A 351 6.41 20.35 -24.14
N PRO A 352 5.52 20.57 -25.12
CA PRO A 352 4.25 19.87 -25.21
C PRO A 352 4.37 18.35 -25.25
N ALA A 353 5.48 17.81 -25.79
CA ALA A 353 5.70 16.37 -25.85
C ALA A 353 6.07 15.80 -24.47
N VAL A 354 6.94 16.48 -23.72
CA VAL A 354 7.26 16.10 -22.34
C VAL A 354 6.05 16.26 -21.43
N ALA A 355 5.28 17.34 -21.61
CA ALA A 355 4.02 17.54 -20.91
C ALA A 355 3.04 16.38 -21.16
N ALA A 356 2.85 16.00 -22.43
CA ALA A 356 1.98 14.90 -22.80
C ALA A 356 2.39 13.58 -22.15
N HIS A 357 3.70 13.27 -22.15
CA HIS A 357 4.23 12.07 -21.51
C HIS A 357 3.91 11.98 -20.02
N TRP A 358 4.05 13.08 -19.28
CA TRP A 358 3.73 13.09 -17.86
C TRP A 358 2.22 13.06 -17.58
N LEU A 359 1.41 13.76 -18.36
CA LEU A 359 -0.05 13.73 -18.27
C LEU A 359 -0.61 12.35 -18.63
N GLU A 360 -0.03 11.67 -19.61
CA GLU A 360 -0.39 10.29 -19.98
C GLU A 360 -0.18 9.35 -18.78
N LYS A 361 0.99 9.42 -18.13
CA LYS A 361 1.27 8.62 -16.93
C LYS A 361 0.29 8.91 -15.81
N ALA A 362 0.01 10.17 -15.52
CA ALA A 362 -0.96 10.57 -14.50
C ALA A 362 -2.37 10.04 -14.82
N ALA A 363 -2.81 10.18 -16.07
CA ALA A 363 -4.12 9.72 -16.55
C ALA A 363 -4.27 8.19 -16.43
N MET A 364 -3.24 7.45 -16.86
CA MET A 364 -3.21 5.99 -16.71
C MET A 364 -3.26 5.56 -15.24
N ALA A 365 -2.62 6.33 -14.35
CA ALA A 365 -2.59 6.07 -12.91
C ALA A 365 -3.86 6.50 -12.15
N GLY A 366 -4.86 7.10 -12.80
CA GLY A 366 -6.13 7.45 -12.14
C GLY A 366 -6.64 8.85 -12.45
N ASP A 367 -5.77 9.76 -12.89
CA ASP A 367 -6.05 11.19 -12.90
C ASP A 367 -6.94 11.62 -14.08
N GLY A 368 -8.21 11.87 -13.79
CA GLY A 368 -9.18 12.33 -14.80
C GLY A 368 -8.96 13.76 -15.30
N GLU A 369 -8.30 14.61 -14.50
CA GLU A 369 -7.93 15.97 -14.92
C GLU A 369 -6.75 15.94 -15.89
N ALA A 370 -5.75 15.09 -15.61
CA ALA A 370 -4.65 14.85 -16.54
C ALA A 370 -5.15 14.28 -17.88
N ALA A 371 -6.09 13.32 -17.84
CA ALA A 371 -6.73 12.79 -19.04
C ALA A 371 -7.50 13.88 -19.83
N ASN A 372 -8.23 14.75 -19.14
CA ASN A 372 -8.89 15.90 -19.77
C ASN A 372 -7.88 16.85 -20.43
N THR A 373 -6.79 17.15 -19.73
CA THR A 373 -5.76 18.07 -20.20
C THR A 373 -5.06 17.53 -21.43
N LEU A 374 -4.68 16.25 -21.40
CA LEU A 374 -4.08 15.57 -22.56
C LEU A 374 -5.05 15.50 -23.75
N GLY A 375 -6.34 15.24 -23.49
CA GLY A 375 -7.37 15.30 -24.53
C GLY A 375 -7.49 16.69 -25.16
N ALA A 376 -7.40 17.75 -24.36
CA ALA A 376 -7.39 19.12 -24.86
C ALA A 376 -6.14 19.46 -25.69
N MET A 377 -4.95 18.98 -25.26
CA MET A 377 -3.70 19.16 -26.01
C MET A 377 -3.74 18.46 -27.37
N HIS A 378 -4.30 17.24 -27.43
CA HIS A 378 -4.53 16.57 -28.70
C HIS A 378 -5.54 17.36 -29.55
N LEU A 379 -6.65 17.78 -28.95
CA LEU A 379 -7.69 18.50 -29.69
C LEU A 379 -7.21 19.84 -30.25
N SER A 380 -6.38 20.59 -29.52
CA SER A 380 -5.82 21.86 -29.98
C SER A 380 -4.74 21.69 -31.05
N GLY A 381 -4.13 20.50 -31.14
CA GLY A 381 -2.99 20.23 -32.00
C GLY A 381 -1.63 20.58 -31.36
N GLU A 382 -1.61 20.91 -30.06
CA GLU A 382 -0.37 20.98 -29.28
C GLU A 382 0.40 19.64 -29.33
N VAL A 383 -0.33 18.53 -29.43
CA VAL A 383 0.22 17.18 -29.55
C VAL A 383 -0.53 16.39 -30.61
N ALA A 384 0.19 15.70 -31.50
CA ALA A 384 -0.41 14.87 -32.53
C ALA A 384 -0.63 13.41 -32.05
N PRO A 385 -1.63 12.70 -32.60
CA PRO A 385 -2.64 13.17 -33.55
C PRO A 385 -3.86 13.78 -32.84
N ARG A 386 -4.59 14.69 -33.50
CA ARG A 386 -5.78 15.33 -32.90
C ARG A 386 -6.92 14.33 -32.58
N ALA A 387 -6.97 13.21 -33.29
CA ALA A 387 -7.99 12.18 -33.10
C ALA A 387 -7.93 11.50 -31.72
N GLU A 388 -6.77 11.49 -31.05
CA GLU A 388 -6.61 10.92 -29.70
C GLU A 388 -7.42 11.67 -28.62
N ALA A 389 -7.89 12.90 -28.91
CA ALA A 389 -8.71 13.67 -27.99
C ALA A 389 -9.95 12.89 -27.50
N LEU A 390 -10.60 12.13 -28.41
CA LEU A 390 -11.77 11.33 -28.07
C LEU A 390 -11.44 10.26 -27.01
N ARG A 391 -10.31 9.57 -27.18
CA ARG A 391 -9.86 8.51 -26.26
C ARG A 391 -9.57 9.10 -24.88
N TRP A 392 -8.84 10.21 -24.82
CA TRP A 392 -8.46 10.81 -23.55
C TRP A 392 -9.63 11.44 -22.79
N PHE A 393 -10.57 12.12 -23.48
CA PHE A 393 -11.79 12.60 -22.83
C PHE A 393 -12.69 11.44 -22.36
N SER A 394 -12.74 10.34 -23.11
CA SER A 394 -13.46 9.13 -22.68
C SER A 394 -12.88 8.57 -21.39
N LEU A 395 -11.55 8.43 -21.32
CA LEU A 395 -10.87 7.99 -20.09
C LEU A 395 -11.16 8.92 -18.91
N GLY A 396 -11.05 10.24 -19.11
CA GLY A 396 -11.37 11.21 -18.04
C GLY A 396 -12.83 11.12 -17.58
N ALA A 397 -13.77 10.90 -18.50
CA ALA A 397 -15.19 10.72 -18.18
C ALA A 397 -15.46 9.41 -17.42
N GLU A 398 -14.77 8.32 -17.74
CA GLU A 398 -14.82 7.06 -16.99
C GLU A 398 -14.32 7.24 -15.55
N ARG A 399 -13.28 8.08 -15.36
CA ARG A 399 -12.76 8.46 -14.02
C ARG A 399 -13.60 9.49 -13.29
N GLY A 400 -14.76 9.86 -13.82
CA GLY A 400 -15.71 10.76 -13.16
C GLY A 400 -15.40 12.25 -13.31
N HIS A 401 -14.42 12.64 -14.14
CA HIS A 401 -14.04 14.04 -14.30
C HIS A 401 -15.10 14.81 -15.12
N ALA A 402 -15.69 15.84 -14.51
CA ALA A 402 -16.84 16.56 -15.07
C ALA A 402 -16.50 17.29 -16.38
N ALA A 403 -15.36 17.97 -16.45
CA ALA A 403 -14.96 18.68 -17.66
C ALA A 403 -14.58 17.73 -18.81
N ALA A 404 -13.97 16.58 -18.51
CA ALA A 404 -13.74 15.53 -19.52
C ALA A 404 -15.06 14.99 -20.08
N THR A 405 -16.02 14.73 -19.19
CA THR A 405 -17.37 14.27 -19.57
C THR A 405 -18.06 15.29 -20.47
N ARG A 406 -17.96 16.58 -20.14
CA ARG A 406 -18.47 17.68 -20.97
C ARG A 406 -17.77 17.73 -22.33
N ASN A 407 -16.44 17.72 -22.36
CA ASN A 407 -15.67 17.79 -23.60
C ASN A 407 -15.96 16.59 -24.52
N LEU A 408 -16.09 15.38 -23.95
CA LEU A 408 -16.54 14.20 -24.69
C LEU A 408 -17.91 14.41 -25.35
N ALA A 409 -18.87 14.99 -24.60
CA ALA A 409 -20.18 15.31 -25.13
C ALA A 409 -20.09 16.26 -26.32
N LEU A 410 -19.24 17.28 -26.24
CA LEU A 410 -19.03 18.24 -27.33
C LEU A 410 -18.42 17.57 -28.58
N LEU A 411 -17.55 16.57 -28.42
CA LEU A 411 -17.04 15.80 -29.56
C LEU A 411 -18.15 15.00 -30.27
N TYR A 412 -19.03 14.32 -29.52
CA TYR A 412 -20.20 13.64 -30.09
C TYR A 412 -21.17 14.62 -30.77
N ARG A 413 -21.35 15.81 -30.18
CA ARG A 413 -22.23 16.84 -30.73
C ARG A 413 -21.72 17.37 -32.07
N GLN A 414 -20.40 17.48 -32.22
CA GLN A 414 -19.73 17.99 -33.42
C GLN A 414 -19.39 16.90 -34.45
N GLY A 415 -19.38 15.63 -34.04
CA GLY A 415 -18.91 14.52 -34.88
C GLY A 415 -17.39 14.50 -35.06
N PHE A 416 -16.63 14.99 -34.07
CA PHE A 416 -15.17 15.01 -34.14
C PHE A 416 -14.59 13.65 -33.70
N GLY A 417 -13.96 12.94 -34.62
CA GLY A 417 -13.39 11.60 -34.36
C GLY A 417 -14.44 10.51 -34.09
N VAL A 418 -15.73 10.84 -34.17
CA VAL A 418 -16.86 9.95 -33.94
C VAL A 418 -18.06 10.41 -34.76
N ALA A 419 -19.01 9.51 -35.06
CA ALA A 419 -20.26 9.92 -35.69
C ALA A 419 -21.01 10.93 -34.81
N ARG A 420 -21.61 11.94 -35.45
CA ARG A 420 -22.41 12.95 -34.75
C ARG A 420 -23.59 12.28 -34.07
N ASP A 421 -23.74 12.49 -32.77
CA ASP A 421 -24.79 11.92 -31.93
C ASP A 421 -25.21 12.93 -30.86
N THR A 422 -26.28 13.67 -31.15
CA THR A 422 -26.80 14.73 -30.27
C THR A 422 -27.48 14.17 -29.02
N ASP A 423 -28.04 12.97 -29.09
CA ASP A 423 -28.72 12.34 -27.96
C ASP A 423 -27.71 11.83 -26.93
N ARG A 424 -26.63 11.21 -27.42
CA ARG A 424 -25.50 10.82 -26.58
C ARG A 424 -24.79 12.03 -26.00
N ALA A 425 -24.60 13.10 -26.79
CA ALA A 425 -24.06 14.36 -26.27
C ALA A 425 -24.93 14.90 -25.13
N ARG A 426 -26.26 14.93 -25.27
CA ARG A 426 -27.18 15.37 -24.21
C ARG A 426 -27.04 14.54 -22.94
N LYS A 427 -27.04 13.20 -23.06
CA LYS A 427 -26.86 12.28 -21.92
C LYS A 427 -25.54 12.53 -21.18
N LEU A 428 -24.46 12.72 -21.93
CA LEU A 428 -23.14 13.01 -21.36
C LEU A 428 -23.11 14.39 -20.68
N LEU A 429 -23.78 15.41 -21.22
CA LEU A 429 -23.89 16.71 -20.56
C LEU A 429 -24.73 16.63 -19.28
N THR A 430 -25.82 15.88 -19.27
CA THR A 430 -26.59 15.62 -18.03
C THR A 430 -25.71 14.95 -16.97
N LEU A 431 -24.90 13.97 -17.37
CA LEU A 431 -23.93 13.33 -16.48
C LEU A 431 -22.84 14.32 -16.01
N ALA A 432 -22.34 15.18 -16.89
CA ALA A 432 -21.36 16.20 -16.54
C ALA A 432 -21.93 17.23 -15.55
N ALA A 433 -23.19 17.64 -15.71
CA ALA A 433 -23.91 18.52 -14.79
C ALA A 433 -24.06 17.86 -13.40
N ALA A 434 -24.47 16.58 -13.36
CA ALA A 434 -24.56 15.81 -12.12
C ALA A 434 -23.19 15.68 -11.41
N ARG A 435 -22.09 15.73 -12.17
CA ARG A 435 -20.71 15.74 -11.67
C ARG A 435 -20.16 17.15 -11.36
N GLY A 436 -20.99 18.20 -11.46
CA GLY A 436 -20.63 19.57 -11.09
C GLY A 436 -20.13 20.47 -12.22
N SER A 437 -20.27 20.08 -13.49
CA SER A 437 -19.95 20.95 -14.62
C SER A 437 -20.92 22.13 -14.70
N ARG A 438 -20.43 23.35 -14.43
CA ARG A 438 -21.23 24.59 -14.46
C ARG A 438 -21.71 24.97 -15.86
N MET A 439 -20.98 24.56 -16.89
CA MET A 439 -21.30 24.89 -18.29
C MET A 439 -22.28 23.88 -18.92
N ALA A 440 -22.45 22.70 -18.32
CA ALA A 440 -23.23 21.63 -18.93
C ALA A 440 -24.71 22.01 -19.16
N ALA A 441 -25.32 22.77 -18.25
CA ALA A 441 -26.69 23.23 -18.40
C ALA A 441 -26.86 24.17 -19.62
N ALA A 442 -25.89 25.07 -19.84
CA ALA A 442 -25.90 25.96 -21.00
C ALA A 442 -25.70 25.20 -22.31
N ASP A 443 -24.81 24.20 -22.33
CA ASP A 443 -24.61 23.36 -23.52
C ASP A 443 -25.84 22.50 -23.85
N ILE A 444 -26.59 22.03 -22.84
CA ILE A 444 -27.86 21.32 -23.04
C ILE A 444 -28.89 22.26 -23.68
N ALA A 445 -29.06 23.46 -23.13
CA ALA A 445 -29.98 24.46 -23.67
C ALA A 445 -29.62 24.81 -25.13
N ALA A 446 -28.33 24.91 -25.47
CA ALA A 446 -27.89 25.14 -26.84
C ALA A 446 -28.23 23.98 -27.79
N ILE A 447 -28.15 22.72 -27.34
CA ILE A 447 -28.61 21.57 -28.12
C ILE A 447 -30.12 21.64 -28.38
N GLU A 448 -30.89 22.03 -27.37
CA GLU A 448 -32.36 22.12 -27.46
C GLU A 448 -32.84 23.27 -28.34
N ALA A 449 -32.10 24.39 -28.33
CA ALA A 449 -32.34 25.53 -29.20
C ALA A 449 -31.97 25.28 -30.67
N GLY A 450 -31.33 24.14 -30.99
CA GLY A 450 -30.83 23.85 -32.33
C GLY A 450 -29.64 24.73 -32.74
N ASP A 451 -28.96 25.36 -31.77
CA ASP A 451 -27.88 26.29 -32.04
C ASP A 451 -26.68 25.58 -32.68
N SER A 452 -26.34 26.02 -33.89
CA SER A 452 -25.18 25.53 -34.64
C SER A 452 -23.86 26.14 -34.15
N GLN A 453 -23.90 27.09 -33.22
CA GLN A 453 -22.69 27.73 -32.72
C GLN A 453 -21.74 26.75 -32.01
N SER A 454 -20.46 27.01 -32.26
CA SER A 454 -19.26 26.46 -31.61
C SER A 454 -19.26 26.58 -30.08
N PRO A 455 -19.61 25.60 -29.23
CA PRO A 455 -19.48 25.74 -27.80
C PRO A 455 -18.00 25.81 -27.52
N GLN A 456 -17.60 26.78 -26.71
CA GLN A 456 -16.21 26.85 -26.26
C GLN A 456 -15.92 25.61 -25.43
N LEU A 457 -15.04 24.78 -25.97
CA LEU A 457 -14.42 23.67 -25.26
C LEU A 457 -13.70 24.28 -24.05
N ALA A 458 -13.77 23.60 -22.90
CA ALA A 458 -13.09 24.09 -21.72
C ALA A 458 -11.57 23.96 -21.95
N SER A 459 -10.94 24.98 -22.53
CA SER A 459 -9.50 25.20 -22.34
C SER A 459 -9.30 25.52 -20.87
N THR A 460 -8.30 24.92 -20.25
CA THR A 460 -7.96 24.99 -18.81
C THR A 460 -7.66 26.40 -18.27
N ALA A 461 -7.99 27.48 -19.00
CA ALA A 461 -7.89 28.86 -18.56
C ALA A 461 -9.20 29.34 -17.92
N GLY A 462 -9.43 28.95 -16.67
CA GLY A 462 -10.50 29.50 -15.84
C GLY A 462 -10.17 29.23 -14.38
N ARG A 463 -9.44 30.18 -13.77
CA ARG A 463 -9.09 30.20 -12.34
C ARG A 463 -10.32 30.13 -11.44
#